data_AF-A0A2T0XNI4-F1
#
_entry.id   AF-A0A2T0XNI4-F1
#
_cell.length_a   1.000
_cell.length_b   1.000
_cell.length_c   1.000
_cell.angle_alpha   90.00
_cell.angle_beta   90.00
_cell.angle_gamma   90.00
#
_symmetry.space_group_name_H-M   'P 1'
#
loop_
_entity.id
_entity.type
_entity.pdbx_description
1 polymer ?
#
loop_
_entity_poly.entity_id
_entity_poly.type
_entity_poly.pdbx_seq_one_letter_code
_entity_poly.pdbx_strand_id
1 'polypeptide(L)'
;MGLKDILRLSLPLLRNRYVITFLAFIIWVGFFDQNNLVERHELSGRIDELEKQKIHYRNEINDNTRRIEELQSNPDNLEKFAREQYLMKKPDEDIFVVTEK
;
A
#
# COMPACT_ATOMS: atom_id res chain seq x y z
N MET A 1 44.22 -4.88 -12.22
CA MET A 1 44.91 -5.16 -10.94
C MET A 1 44.33 -6.45 -10.41
N GLY A 2 45.13 -7.51 -10.29
CA GLY A 2 44.61 -8.84 -10.02
C GLY A 2 44.18 -9.01 -8.57
N LEU A 3 43.24 -9.92 -8.31
CA LEU A 3 42.79 -10.27 -6.96
C LEU A 3 43.97 -10.67 -6.05
N LYS A 4 45.00 -11.27 -6.63
CA LYS A 4 46.25 -11.67 -5.96
C LYS A 4 47.09 -10.48 -5.48
N ASP A 5 47.05 -9.35 -6.19
CA ASP A 5 47.80 -8.14 -5.83
C ASP A 5 47.13 -7.42 -4.66
N ILE A 6 45.79 -7.40 -4.65
CA ILE A 6 44.97 -6.85 -3.57
C ILE A 6 45.19 -7.67 -2.28
N LEU A 7 45.22 -9.00 -2.38
CA LEU A 7 45.49 -9.90 -1.26
C LEU A 7 46.90 -9.75 -0.67
N ARG A 8 47.93 -9.54 -1.52
CA ARG A 8 49.30 -9.32 -1.03
C ARG A 8 49.48 -7.96 -0.35
N LEU A 9 48.75 -6.94 -0.79
CA LEU A 9 48.80 -5.60 -0.22
C LEU A 9 48.01 -5.48 1.10
N SER A 10 46.92 -6.23 1.25
CA SER A 10 46.07 -6.21 2.46
C SER A 10 46.58 -7.07 3.62
N LEU A 11 47.38 -8.10 3.33
CA LEU A 11 47.95 -9.02 4.34
C LEU A 11 48.74 -8.34 5.48
N PRO A 12 49.62 -7.34 5.24
CA PRO A 12 50.32 -6.64 6.32
C PRO A 12 49.42 -5.66 7.10
N LEU A 13 48.38 -5.09 6.48
CA LEU A 13 47.39 -4.24 7.17
C LEU A 13 46.56 -5.05 8.17
N LEU A 14 46.22 -6.29 7.83
CA LEU A 14 45.45 -7.20 8.67
C LEU A 14 46.24 -7.74 9.88
N ARG A 15 47.54 -7.45 10.02
CA ARG A 15 48.32 -7.82 11.22
C ARG A 15 48.13 -6.86 12.39
N ASN A 16 47.61 -5.66 12.14
CA ASN A 16 47.40 -4.66 13.17
C ASN A 16 46.02 -4.85 13.84
N ARG A 17 46.02 -5.11 15.16
CA ARG A 17 44.79 -5.24 15.96
C ARG A 17 43.82 -4.07 15.80
N TYR A 18 44.32 -2.84 15.65
CA TYR A 18 43.47 -1.66 15.46
C TYR A 18 42.76 -1.66 14.11
N VAL A 19 43.42 -2.15 13.06
CA VAL A 19 42.83 -2.25 11.70
C VAL A 19 41.75 -3.33 11.66
N ILE A 20 41.99 -4.47 12.32
CA ILE A 20 40.98 -5.54 12.44
C ILE A 20 39.76 -5.03 13.21
N THR A 21 39.95 -4.38 14.36
CA THR A 21 38.82 -3.85 15.14
C THR A 21 38.06 -2.78 14.36
N PHE A 22 38.76 -1.92 13.62
CA PHE A 22 38.13 -0.89 12.79
C PHE A 22 37.35 -1.48 11.61
N LEU A 23 37.90 -2.50 10.93
CA LEU A 23 37.19 -3.22 9.87
C LEU A 23 35.98 -3.98 10.41
N ALA A 24 36.12 -4.64 11.56
CA ALA A 24 35.01 -5.30 12.23
C ALA A 24 33.92 -4.28 12.61
N PHE A 25 34.30 -3.08 13.06
CA PHE A 25 33.39 -2.00 13.35
C PHE A 25 32.67 -1.47 12.09
N ILE A 26 33.39 -1.29 10.97
CA ILE A 26 32.77 -0.89 9.69
C ILE A 26 31.80 -1.96 9.21
N ILE A 27 32.18 -3.24 9.28
CA ILE A 27 31.28 -4.35 8.91
C ILE A 27 30.09 -4.40 9.86
N TRP A 28 30.29 -4.14 11.16
CA TRP A 28 29.22 -4.09 12.14
C TRP A 28 28.22 -2.99 11.82
N VAL A 29 28.69 -1.75 11.67
CA VAL A 29 27.84 -0.60 11.34
C VAL A 29 27.26 -0.71 9.91
N GLY A 30 27.95 -1.38 8.99
CA GLY A 30 27.48 -1.55 7.61
C GLY A 30 26.43 -2.64 7.43
N PHE A 31 26.52 -3.74 8.19
CA PHE A 31 25.66 -4.92 8.01
C PHE A 31 24.68 -5.18 9.15
N PHE A 32 25.01 -4.77 10.38
CA PHE A 32 24.19 -5.02 11.57
C PHE A 32 23.48 -3.76 12.08
N ASP A 33 23.78 -2.57 11.54
CA ASP A 33 23.08 -1.34 11.91
C ASP A 33 21.67 -1.30 11.32
N GLN A 34 20.77 -0.60 12.03
CA GLN A 34 19.33 -0.54 11.75
C GLN A 34 18.99 0.15 10.43
N ASN A 35 19.96 0.72 9.71
CA ASN A 35 19.76 1.31 8.41
C ASN A 35 19.73 0.24 7.29
N ASN A 36 18.99 -0.84 7.52
CA ASN A 36 18.90 -1.95 6.59
C ASN A 36 18.17 -1.49 5.32
N LEU A 37 18.81 -1.66 4.17
CA LEU A 37 18.21 -1.37 2.87
C LEU A 37 16.90 -2.15 2.65
N VAL A 38 16.76 -3.31 3.29
CA VAL A 38 15.54 -4.12 3.27
C VAL A 38 14.38 -3.38 3.93
N GLU A 39 14.57 -2.82 5.13
CA GLU A 39 13.54 -2.07 5.85
C GLU A 39 13.13 -0.82 5.07
N ARG A 40 14.10 -0.12 4.47
CA ARG A 40 13.82 1.02 3.60
C ARG A 40 12.99 0.63 2.38
N HIS A 41 13.28 -0.51 1.76
CA HIS A 41 12.51 -1.02 0.62
C HIS A 41 11.08 -1.41 1.01
N GLU A 42 10.91 -2.08 2.16
CA GLU A 42 9.60 -2.43 2.70
C GLU A 42 8.77 -1.19 3.02
N LEU A 43 9.37 -0.18 3.66
CA LEU A 43 8.74 1.10 3.95
C LEU A 43 8.33 1.85 2.67
N SER A 44 9.18 1.86 1.64
CA SER A 44 8.83 2.44 0.35
C SER A 44 7.63 1.72 -0.29
N GLY A 45 7.61 0.38 -0.27
CA GLY A 45 6.46 -0.39 -0.76
C GLY A 45 5.19 -0.09 0.04
N ARG A 46 5.30 0.09 1.36
CA ARG A 46 4.17 0.45 2.22
C ARG A 46 3.64 1.85 1.92
N ILE A 47 4.51 2.81 1.63
CA ILE A 47 4.12 4.16 1.21
C ILE A 47 3.32 4.09 -0.09
N ASP A 48 3.80 3.36 -1.09
CA ASP A 48 3.12 3.21 -2.38
C ASP A 48 1.74 2.56 -2.23
N GLU A 49 1.63 1.56 -1.35
CA GLU A 49 0.36 0.89 -1.04
C GLU A 49 -0.64 1.87 -0.39
N LEU A 50 -0.19 2.64 0.61
CA LEU A 50 -1.01 3.63 1.29
C LEU A 50 -1.47 4.74 0.34
N GLU A 51 -0.61 5.16 -0.59
CA GLU A 51 -0.97 6.16 -1.59
C GLU A 51 -2.02 5.64 -2.59
N LYS A 52 -1.89 4.39 -3.04
CA LYS A 52 -2.92 3.73 -3.86
C LYS A 52 -4.26 3.63 -3.11
N GLN A 53 -4.24 3.21 -1.85
CA GLN A 53 -5.46 3.14 -1.03
C GLN A 53 -6.10 4.52 -0.87
N LYS A 54 -5.29 5.55 -0.61
CA LYS A 54 -5.76 6.93 -0.51
C LYS A 54 -6.44 7.42 -1.79
N ILE A 55 -5.87 7.12 -2.95
CA ILE A 55 -6.47 7.49 -4.25
C ILE A 55 -7.78 6.73 -4.45
N HIS A 56 -7.80 5.43 -4.18
CA HIS A 56 -9.00 4.60 -4.30
C HIS A 56 -10.16 5.14 -3.46
N TYR A 57 -9.96 5.35 -2.16
CA TYR A 57 -11.03 5.83 -1.28
C TYR A 57 -11.46 7.26 -1.60
N ARG A 58 -10.56 8.13 -2.09
CA ARG A 58 -10.96 9.46 -2.56
C ARG A 58 -11.92 9.40 -3.75
N ASN A 59 -11.69 8.48 -4.67
CA ASN A 59 -12.57 8.27 -5.80
C ASN A 59 -13.92 7.71 -5.34
N GLU A 60 -13.93 6.69 -4.48
CA GLU A 60 -15.17 6.16 -3.91
C GLU A 60 -15.98 7.22 -3.16
N ILE A 61 -15.32 8.06 -2.36
CA ILE A 61 -15.99 9.16 -1.66
C ILE A 61 -16.64 10.12 -2.66
N ASN A 62 -15.93 10.50 -3.73
CA ASN A 62 -16.48 11.39 -4.75
C ASN A 62 -17.72 10.78 -5.42
N ASP A 63 -17.60 9.53 -5.87
CA ASP A 63 -18.69 8.82 -6.56
C ASP A 63 -19.90 8.60 -5.65
N ASN A 64 -19.67 8.21 -4.40
CA ASN A 64 -20.74 8.03 -3.41
C ASN A 64 -21.40 9.36 -3.03
N THR A 65 -20.63 10.45 -2.96
CA THR A 65 -21.17 11.79 -2.67
C THR A 65 -22.10 12.22 -3.80
N ARG A 66 -21.68 12.06 -5.07
CA ARG A 66 -22.54 12.33 -6.22
C ARG A 66 -23.82 11.49 -6.21
N ARG A 67 -23.71 10.19 -5.91
CA ARG A 67 -24.89 9.31 -5.78
C ARG A 67 -25.84 9.78 -4.67
N ILE A 68 -25.30 10.20 -3.53
CA ILE A 68 -26.13 10.75 -2.43
C ILE A 68 -26.83 12.03 -2.88
N GLU A 69 -26.12 12.94 -3.55
CA GLU A 69 -26.71 14.17 -4.09
C GLU A 69 -27.82 13.86 -5.10
N GLU A 70 -27.61 12.90 -6.00
CA GLU A 70 -28.64 12.45 -6.96
C GLU A 70 -29.86 11.85 -6.26
N LEU A 71 -29.65 11.02 -5.23
CA LEU A 71 -30.73 10.45 -4.41
C LEU A 71 -31.50 11.52 -3.62
N GLN A 72 -30.81 12.53 -3.12
CA GLN A 72 -31.43 13.63 -2.34
C GLN A 72 -32.06 14.71 -3.22
N SER A 73 -31.69 14.78 -4.51
CA SER A 73 -32.15 15.84 -5.42
C SER A 73 -33.64 15.77 -5.75
N ASN A 74 -34.24 14.57 -5.78
CA ASN A 74 -35.66 14.38 -6.08
C ASN A 74 -36.21 13.15 -5.34
N PRO A 75 -37.34 13.27 -4.60
CA PRO A 75 -38.07 12.13 -4.04
C PRO A 75 -38.29 10.95 -5.00
N ASP A 76 -38.54 11.22 -6.29
CA ASP A 76 -38.77 10.17 -7.30
C ASP A 76 -37.52 9.31 -7.52
N ASN A 77 -36.33 9.93 -7.51
CA ASN A 77 -35.06 9.22 -7.67
C ASN A 77 -34.78 8.32 -6.45
N LEU A 78 -35.11 8.81 -5.25
CA LEU A 78 -34.98 8.04 -4.03
C LEU A 78 -35.93 6.83 -4.01
N GLU A 79 -37.19 7.03 -4.39
CA GLU A 79 -38.18 5.96 -4.48
C GLU A 79 -37.76 4.91 -5.52
N LYS A 80 -37.30 5.34 -6.69
CA LYS A 80 -36.79 4.45 -7.73
C LYS A 80 -35.62 3.61 -7.23
N PHE A 81 -34.63 4.23 -6.59
CA PHE A 81 -33.48 3.52 -6.02
C PHE A 81 -33.89 2.51 -4.94
N ALA A 82 -34.79 2.89 -4.04
CA ALA A 82 -35.31 1.99 -3.00
C ALA A 82 -36.07 0.78 -3.60
N ARG A 83 -36.82 0.99 -4.68
CA ARG A 83 -37.54 -0.07 -5.40
C ARG A 83 -36.60 -1.00 -6.16
N GLU A 84 -35.61 -0.47 -6.87
CA GLU A 84 -34.71 -1.27 -7.71
C GLU A 84 -33.63 -2.00 -6.90
N GLN A 85 -33.01 -1.34 -5.92
CA GLN A 85 -31.87 -1.91 -5.18
C GLN A 85 -32.31 -2.71 -3.96
N TYR A 86 -33.39 -2.28 -3.28
CA TYR A 86 -33.84 -2.86 -2.02
C TYR A 86 -35.20 -3.55 -2.13
N LEU A 87 -35.84 -3.54 -3.31
CA LEU A 87 -37.18 -4.11 -3.54
C LEU A 87 -38.21 -3.59 -2.53
N MET A 88 -38.09 -2.32 -2.14
CA MET A 88 -39.05 -1.69 -1.22
C MET A 88 -40.41 -1.49 -1.90
N LYS A 89 -41.49 -1.67 -1.14
CA LYS A 89 -42.88 -1.44 -1.55
C LYS A 89 -43.68 -0.70 -0.50
N LYS A 90 -44.76 -0.07 -0.89
CA LYS A 90 -45.76 0.43 0.06
C LYS A 90 -46.56 -0.74 0.66
N PRO A 91 -47.15 -0.57 1.86
CA PRO A 91 -47.90 -1.64 2.52
C PRO A 91 -49.07 -2.20 1.70
N ASP A 92 -49.64 -1.37 0.83
CA ASP A 92 -50.78 -1.64 -0.05
C ASP A 92 -50.38 -2.05 -1.48
N GLU A 93 -49.11 -2.38 -1.71
CA GLU A 93 -48.56 -2.66 -3.03
C GLU A 93 -47.95 -4.07 -3.12
N ASP A 94 -48.13 -4.74 -4.26
CA ASP A 94 -47.58 -6.06 -4.54
C ASP A 94 -46.46 -5.99 -5.61
N ILE A 95 -45.29 -6.56 -5.32
CA ILE A 95 -44.14 -6.61 -6.24
C ILE A 95 -44.15 -7.93 -7.00
N PHE A 96 -44.08 -7.87 -8.33
CA PHE A 96 -43.89 -9.03 -9.20
C PHE A 96 -42.50 -8.99 -9.83
N VAL A 97 -41.64 -9.98 -9.55
CA VAL A 97 -40.32 -10.13 -10.18
C VAL A 97 -40.45 -11.15 -11.31
N VAL A 98 -40.31 -10.69 -12.56
CA VAL A 98 -40.36 -11.57 -13.73
C VAL A 98 -38.95 -12.06 -14.05
N THR A 99 -38.74 -13.36 -14.00
CA THR A 99 -37.48 -14.00 -14.43
C THR A 99 -37.68 -14.61 -15.81
N GLU A 100 -36.89 -14.18 -16.80
CA GLU A 100 -36.85 -14.88 -18.09
C GLU A 100 -36.21 -16.26 -17.91
N LYS A 101 -36.83 -17.29 -18.50
CA LYS A 101 -36.36 -18.68 -18.47
C LYS A 101 -35.37 -18.96 -19.58
#